data_AF-A0A2P9FDK2-F1
#
_entry.id   AF-A0A2P9FDK2-F1
#
_cell.length_a   1.000
_cell.length_b   1.000
_cell.length_c   1.000
_cell.angle_alpha   90.00
_cell.angle_beta   90.00
_cell.angle_gamma   90.00
#
_symmetry.space_group_name_H-M   'P 1'
#
loop_
_entity.id
_entity.type
_entity.pdbx_description
1 polymer ?
#
loop_
_entity_poly.entity_id
_entity_poly.type
_entity_poly.pdbx_seq_one_letter_code
_entity_poly.pdbx_strand_id
1 'polypeptide(L)'
;MSEWSVAEPRKLTFDEPVTALQVRVVNGTVNVVGTDESSTRLEVSDLEGPPLTVTQKDGTLTVAYEDLPWKSFLKWLDRKGWRRTALVSLAVPAGTRVEVGAVGATAVISGVDGRTEVKGISGDTTLVGLSGPVRATTVSGNVEAQALTGDLRLSSVSGDLTVIEGSCPTLKADSVSGSIILDLDPVGGPTEVGLTSVSGEIAIRLPHPADAEIEANTASGTISNAFEDLRVSGPWGAHKITGRLGQGNGRLKATTISGSIALLRRPPAEDEPWDEGESTAKGGSASGTAGAGAGAGGDGSVGVDARGHGPAGADAGAEGLTGAGAGIPVDGGATAGEAGPDTPPTEPSDAVTDNATADATAEPSEAPVGHPVPDGTTGSSSDGPADGTSPSTTDKKVL
;
A
#
# COMPACT_ATOMS: atom_id res chain seq x y z
N MET A 1 -11.08 9.02 28.54
CA MET A 1 -11.67 8.56 27.26
C MET A 1 -12.44 9.73 26.71
N SER A 2 -12.00 10.23 25.58
CA SER A 2 -12.64 11.35 24.89
C SER A 2 -13.26 10.80 23.61
N GLU A 3 -14.49 11.21 23.32
CA GLU A 3 -15.25 10.75 22.16
C GLU A 3 -15.88 11.95 21.46
N TRP A 4 -15.81 11.94 20.13
CA TRP A 4 -16.41 12.95 19.27
C TRP A 4 -17.18 12.25 18.16
N SER A 5 -18.40 12.74 17.90
CA SER A 5 -19.15 12.42 16.70
C SER A 5 -18.93 13.55 15.68
N VAL A 6 -18.48 13.21 14.49
CA VAL A 6 -18.18 14.13 13.38
C VAL A 6 -19.18 13.88 12.27
N ALA A 7 -20.19 14.74 12.16
CA ALA A 7 -21.23 14.67 11.13
C ALA A 7 -21.02 15.65 9.97
N GLU A 8 -20.12 16.63 10.15
CA GLU A 8 -19.80 17.69 9.19
C GLU A 8 -18.28 17.92 9.22
N PRO A 9 -17.70 18.57 8.20
CA PRO A 9 -16.27 18.87 8.16
C PRO A 9 -15.78 19.54 9.44
N ARG A 10 -14.72 18.98 10.02
CA ARG A 10 -14.24 19.37 11.36
C ARG A 10 -12.74 19.12 11.50
N LYS A 11 -12.07 20.04 12.20
CA LYS A 11 -10.70 19.86 12.68
C LYS A 11 -10.72 19.56 14.18
N LEU A 12 -9.89 18.59 14.60
CA LEU A 12 -9.69 18.19 15.97
C LEU A 12 -8.18 18.18 16.28
N THR A 13 -7.83 18.58 17.49
CA THR A 13 -6.45 18.54 18.00
C THR A 13 -6.47 17.79 19.32
N PHE A 14 -5.45 16.94 19.53
CA PHE A 14 -5.35 16.09 20.69
C PHE A 14 -4.09 16.46 21.46
N ASP A 15 -4.28 16.97 22.68
CA ASP A 15 -3.20 17.37 23.58
C ASP A 15 -2.60 16.15 24.31
N GLU A 16 -3.40 15.12 24.55
CA GLU A 16 -2.91 13.84 25.07
C GLU A 16 -2.11 13.08 24.00
N PRO A 17 -0.94 12.49 24.34
CA PRO A 17 -0.12 11.77 23.39
C PRO A 17 -0.89 10.64 22.67
N VAL A 18 -0.77 10.60 21.35
CA VAL A 18 -1.24 9.49 20.52
C VAL A 18 -0.04 8.62 20.17
N THR A 19 -0.08 7.35 20.57
CA THR A 19 0.97 6.35 20.30
C THR A 19 0.50 5.26 19.33
N ALA A 20 -0.81 5.17 19.12
CA ALA A 20 -1.42 4.30 18.13
C ALA A 20 -2.57 5.03 17.42
N LEU A 21 -2.64 4.87 16.11
CA LEU A 21 -3.70 5.38 15.25
C LEU A 21 -4.41 4.20 14.58
N GLN A 22 -5.73 4.19 14.63
CA GLN A 22 -6.58 3.24 13.93
C GLN A 22 -7.60 3.99 13.08
N VAL A 23 -7.56 3.83 11.77
CA VAL A 23 -8.51 4.48 10.85
C VAL A 23 -9.26 3.43 10.06
N ARG A 24 -10.58 3.58 9.95
CA ARG A 24 -11.44 2.71 9.14
C ARG A 24 -12.44 3.55 8.36
N VAL A 25 -12.30 3.57 7.05
CA VAL A 25 -13.19 4.34 6.18
C VAL A 25 -13.68 3.51 5.01
N VAL A 26 -14.78 3.97 4.42
CA VAL A 26 -15.40 3.40 3.23
C VAL A 26 -15.52 4.52 2.21
N ASN A 27 -14.90 4.32 1.05
CA ASN A 27 -14.68 5.31 -0.01
C ASN A 27 -13.99 6.61 0.47
N GLY A 28 -13.61 7.45 -0.49
CA GLY A 28 -12.89 8.69 -0.21
C GLY A 28 -11.41 8.44 0.00
N THR A 29 -10.80 9.11 0.99
CA THR A 29 -9.34 9.11 1.17
C THR A 29 -8.95 9.19 2.63
N VAL A 30 -7.90 8.46 3.00
CA VAL A 30 -7.19 8.62 4.27
C VAL A 30 -5.77 9.07 3.97
N ASN A 31 -5.39 10.22 4.48
CA ASN A 31 -4.02 10.72 4.48
C ASN A 31 -3.47 10.66 5.91
N VAL A 32 -2.35 9.99 6.13
CA VAL A 32 -1.64 9.96 7.40
C VAL A 32 -0.23 10.46 7.16
N VAL A 33 0.17 11.50 7.89
CA VAL A 33 1.50 12.08 7.82
C VAL A 33 2.13 12.00 9.20
N GLY A 34 3.26 11.32 9.30
CA GLY A 34 4.11 11.38 10.48
C GLY A 34 4.89 12.71 10.51
N THR A 35 5.00 13.28 11.70
CA THR A 35 5.59 14.59 11.94
C THR A 35 6.48 14.55 13.18
N ASP A 36 7.39 15.51 13.29
CA ASP A 36 8.23 15.71 14.49
C ASP A 36 7.45 16.41 15.63
N GLU A 37 6.21 16.82 15.39
CA GLU A 37 5.35 17.42 16.42
C GLU A 37 4.81 16.33 17.38
N SER A 38 4.69 16.67 18.66
CA SER A 38 4.13 15.76 19.67
C SER A 38 2.59 15.73 19.68
N SER A 39 1.94 16.75 19.11
CA SER A 39 0.48 16.86 19.05
C SER A 39 -0.08 16.15 17.82
N THR A 40 -1.23 15.48 17.98
CA THR A 40 -1.96 14.92 16.84
C THR A 40 -3.02 15.89 16.34
N ARG A 41 -3.17 15.98 15.03
CA ARG A 41 -4.24 16.75 14.38
C ARG A 41 -5.03 15.85 13.44
N LEU A 42 -6.35 15.97 13.48
CA LEU A 42 -7.28 15.28 12.58
C LEU A 42 -8.11 16.33 11.86
N GLU A 43 -8.20 16.22 10.56
CA GLU A 43 -9.10 16.99 9.71
C GLU A 43 -9.99 16.03 8.93
N VAL A 44 -11.30 16.17 9.13
CA VAL A 44 -12.31 15.61 8.23
C VAL A 44 -12.76 16.76 7.36
N SER A 45 -12.34 16.80 6.10
CA SER A 45 -12.62 17.93 5.20
C SER A 45 -13.89 17.72 4.39
N ASP A 46 -14.27 16.46 4.16
CA ASP A 46 -15.52 16.09 3.50
C ASP A 46 -16.08 14.80 4.12
N LEU A 47 -17.40 14.75 4.25
CA LEU A 47 -18.11 13.60 4.81
C LEU A 47 -19.52 13.51 4.24
N GLU A 48 -19.79 12.43 3.51
CA GLU A 48 -21.13 12.04 3.10
C GLU A 48 -21.55 10.76 3.84
N GLY A 49 -22.78 10.74 4.37
CA GLY A 49 -23.35 9.59 5.05
C GLY A 49 -23.38 9.73 6.58
N PRO A 50 -23.32 8.61 7.33
CA PRO A 50 -23.32 8.63 8.80
C PRO A 50 -22.11 9.37 9.38
N PRO A 51 -22.21 9.88 10.63
CA PRO A 51 -21.08 10.51 11.28
C PRO A 51 -19.92 9.54 11.50
N LEU A 52 -18.70 10.06 11.44
CA LEU A 52 -17.51 9.34 11.93
C LEU A 52 -17.43 9.47 13.45
N THR A 53 -17.14 8.37 14.10
CA THR A 53 -16.82 8.32 15.53
C THR A 53 -15.30 8.41 15.69
N VAL A 54 -14.86 9.42 16.43
CA VAL A 54 -13.47 9.62 16.81
C VAL A 54 -13.36 9.35 18.30
N THR A 55 -12.48 8.45 18.72
CA THR A 55 -12.24 8.16 20.14
C THR A 55 -10.77 8.20 20.47
N GLN A 56 -10.44 8.74 21.65
CA GLN A 56 -9.11 8.64 22.23
C GLN A 56 -9.19 7.90 23.56
N LYS A 57 -8.48 6.77 23.65
CA LYS A 57 -8.40 5.94 24.84
C LYS A 57 -7.02 5.32 24.97
N ASP A 58 -6.40 5.44 26.14
CA ASP A 58 -5.13 4.78 26.47
C ASP A 58 -4.03 5.04 25.40
N GLY A 59 -3.95 6.27 24.89
CA GLY A 59 -2.99 6.66 23.84
C GLY A 59 -3.31 6.16 22.43
N THR A 60 -4.47 5.52 22.22
CA THR A 60 -4.96 5.09 20.90
C THR A 60 -6.03 6.06 20.40
N LEU A 61 -5.82 6.62 19.21
CA LEU A 61 -6.80 7.40 18.47
C LEU A 61 -7.48 6.49 17.44
N THR A 62 -8.80 6.35 17.51
CA THR A 62 -9.60 5.57 16.55
C THR A 62 -10.53 6.50 15.79
N VAL A 63 -10.52 6.42 14.45
CA VAL A 63 -11.42 7.13 13.53
C VAL A 63 -12.16 6.09 12.69
N ALA A 64 -13.44 5.88 12.94
CA ALA A 64 -14.22 4.85 12.26
C ALA A 64 -15.72 5.18 12.23
N TYR A 65 -16.49 4.53 11.37
CA TYR A 65 -17.95 4.52 11.50
C TYR A 65 -18.37 3.64 12.70
N GLU A 66 -19.42 4.05 13.42
CA GLU A 66 -19.95 3.35 14.60
C GLU A 66 -20.33 1.88 14.31
N ASP A 67 -20.75 1.59 13.08
CA ASP A 67 -21.19 0.27 12.64
C ASP A 67 -20.06 -0.63 12.11
N LEU A 68 -18.79 -0.22 12.24
CA LEU A 68 -17.60 -0.99 11.85
C LEU A 68 -16.80 -1.53 13.05
N PRO A 69 -17.34 -2.45 13.88
CA PRO A 69 -16.60 -3.01 15.00
C PRO A 69 -15.40 -3.86 14.56
N TRP A 70 -14.34 -3.85 15.37
CA TRP A 70 -13.02 -4.45 15.07
C TRP A 70 -13.05 -5.90 14.58
N LYS A 71 -14.00 -6.69 15.08
CA LYS A 71 -14.05 -8.15 14.93
C LYS A 71 -14.80 -8.66 13.70
N SER A 72 -15.40 -7.79 12.88
CA SER A 72 -16.45 -8.24 11.94
C SER A 72 -16.39 -7.62 10.55
N PHE A 73 -15.27 -7.81 9.83
CA PHE A 73 -15.20 -7.46 8.40
C PHE A 73 -16.27 -8.22 7.57
N LEU A 74 -16.63 -9.45 7.92
CA LEU A 74 -17.60 -10.26 7.16
C LEU A 74 -19.08 -9.77 7.20
N LYS A 75 -19.43 -8.78 8.05
CA LYS A 75 -20.81 -8.28 8.18
C LYS A 75 -21.15 -7.08 7.29
N TRP A 76 -20.26 -6.66 6.39
CA TRP A 76 -20.50 -5.51 5.51
C TRP A 76 -21.59 -5.73 4.44
N LEU A 77 -22.03 -6.98 4.22
CA LEU A 77 -22.83 -7.34 3.05
C LEU A 77 -24.28 -6.80 3.07
N ASP A 78 -24.78 -6.28 4.20
CA ASP A 78 -26.15 -5.75 4.20
C ASP A 78 -26.44 -4.68 5.29
N ARG A 79 -26.70 -3.44 4.85
CA ARG A 79 -27.96 -2.70 5.09
C ARG A 79 -27.90 -1.29 4.49
N LYS A 80 -28.65 -1.10 3.41
CA LYS A 80 -29.38 0.14 3.07
C LYS A 80 -28.53 1.39 2.72
N GLY A 81 -28.19 1.51 1.43
CA GLY A 81 -28.39 2.74 0.65
C GLY A 81 -27.76 4.06 1.12
N TRP A 82 -26.68 4.06 1.90
CA TRP A 82 -25.95 5.30 2.19
C TRP A 82 -24.66 5.34 1.38
N ARG A 83 -24.55 6.37 0.52
CA ARG A 83 -23.26 6.78 -0.03
C ARG A 83 -22.42 7.22 1.16
N ARG A 84 -21.36 6.47 1.44
CA ARG A 84 -20.39 6.81 2.48
C ARG A 84 -19.14 7.25 1.75
N THR A 85 -18.68 8.44 2.05
CA THR A 85 -17.42 8.99 1.56
C THR A 85 -16.84 9.81 2.69
N ALA A 86 -15.56 9.63 3.00
CA ALA A 86 -14.87 10.47 3.97
C ALA A 86 -13.51 10.87 3.43
N LEU A 87 -13.17 12.15 3.57
CA LEU A 87 -11.83 12.64 3.31
C LEU A 87 -11.19 13.00 4.65
N VAL A 88 -10.28 12.14 5.09
CA VAL A 88 -9.67 12.18 6.43
C VAL A 88 -8.19 12.42 6.29
N SER A 89 -7.67 13.47 6.94
CA SER A 89 -6.25 13.77 7.00
C SER A 89 -5.78 13.82 8.45
N LEU A 90 -4.70 13.10 8.77
CA LEU A 90 -4.11 13.04 10.10
C LEU A 90 -2.63 13.42 10.07
N ALA A 91 -2.23 14.32 10.96
CA ALA A 91 -0.84 14.54 11.32
C ALA A 91 -0.60 13.90 12.68
N VAL A 92 0.30 12.93 12.75
CA VAL A 92 0.62 12.17 13.97
C VAL A 92 2.12 12.28 14.29
N PRO A 93 2.54 12.06 15.54
CA PRO A 93 3.96 11.88 15.85
C PRO A 93 4.55 10.74 15.03
N ALA A 94 5.75 10.89 14.45
CA ALA A 94 6.35 9.91 13.54
C ALA A 94 6.46 8.49 14.13
N GLY A 95 6.69 8.36 15.44
CA GLY A 95 6.75 7.06 16.14
C GLY A 95 5.39 6.35 16.35
N THR A 96 4.28 6.92 15.86
CA THR A 96 2.93 6.36 16.05
C THR A 96 2.77 5.03 15.31
N ARG A 97 2.18 4.03 15.97
CA ARG A 97 1.76 2.79 15.29
C ARG A 97 0.49 3.06 14.49
N VAL A 98 0.49 2.80 13.20
CA VAL A 98 -0.62 3.12 12.31
C VAL A 98 -1.29 1.86 11.81
N GLU A 99 -2.60 1.75 11.97
CA GLU A 99 -3.42 0.73 11.32
C GLU A 99 -4.55 1.39 10.50
N VAL A 100 -4.59 1.11 9.20
CA VAL A 100 -5.60 1.66 8.28
C VAL A 100 -6.37 0.53 7.61
N GLY A 101 -7.69 0.55 7.76
CA GLY A 101 -8.63 -0.28 7.01
C GLY A 101 -9.37 0.58 5.98
N ALA A 102 -9.21 0.29 4.70
CA ALA A 102 -9.77 1.08 3.60
C ALA A 102 -10.59 0.21 2.65
N VAL A 103 -11.90 0.46 2.58
CA VAL A 103 -12.80 -0.22 1.64
C VAL A 103 -13.21 0.76 0.55
N GLY A 104 -12.67 0.61 -0.66
CA GLY A 104 -12.91 1.55 -1.76
C GLY A 104 -12.32 2.95 -1.56
N ALA A 105 -11.58 3.17 -0.47
CA ALA A 105 -10.91 4.43 -0.18
C ALA A 105 -9.42 4.34 -0.52
N THR A 106 -8.86 5.43 -1.03
CA THR A 106 -7.41 5.56 -1.21
C THR A 106 -6.74 5.81 0.14
N ALA A 107 -5.60 5.16 0.41
CA ALA A 107 -4.82 5.37 1.62
C ALA A 107 -3.42 5.89 1.27
N VAL A 108 -3.05 7.05 1.79
CA VAL A 108 -1.70 7.62 1.65
C VAL A 108 -1.10 7.75 3.03
N ILE A 109 0.02 7.08 3.27
CA ILE A 109 0.72 7.11 4.57
C ILE A 109 2.17 7.50 4.32
N SER A 110 2.64 8.55 4.99
CA SER A 110 3.99 9.06 4.81
C SER A 110 4.70 9.41 6.12
N GLY A 111 6.02 9.27 6.16
CA GLY A 111 6.87 9.78 7.24
C GLY A 111 6.66 9.13 8.61
N VAL A 112 6.20 7.87 8.65
CA VAL A 112 5.94 7.14 9.89
C VAL A 112 7.08 6.16 10.18
N ASP A 113 7.63 6.26 11.39
CA ASP A 113 8.68 5.39 11.94
C ASP A 113 8.11 4.23 12.78
N GLY A 114 6.86 4.37 13.22
CA GLY A 114 6.14 3.30 13.88
C GLY A 114 5.75 2.16 12.93
N ARG A 115 5.36 1.02 13.52
CA ARG A 115 4.76 -0.09 12.76
C ARG A 115 3.54 0.42 11.99
N THR A 116 3.47 0.09 10.71
CA THR A 116 2.36 0.44 9.83
C THR A 116 1.69 -0.81 9.26
N GLU A 117 0.37 -0.93 9.42
CA GLU A 117 -0.46 -1.99 8.85
C GLU A 117 -1.60 -1.40 8.02
N VAL A 118 -1.71 -1.82 6.76
CA VAL A 118 -2.78 -1.39 5.86
C VAL A 118 -3.55 -2.60 5.33
N LYS A 119 -4.88 -2.52 5.42
CA LYS A 119 -5.82 -3.51 4.89
C LYS A 119 -6.77 -2.82 3.92
N GLY A 120 -6.48 -2.96 2.62
CA GLY A 120 -7.28 -2.46 1.52
C GLY A 120 -8.19 -3.54 0.92
N ILE A 121 -9.25 -3.12 0.24
CA ILE A 121 -10.03 -4.00 -0.64
C ILE A 121 -9.87 -3.57 -2.10
N SER A 122 -10.30 -2.36 -2.45
CA SER A 122 -10.34 -1.91 -3.84
C SER A 122 -9.79 -0.49 -4.08
N GLY A 123 -9.41 0.23 -3.03
CA GLY A 123 -8.76 1.53 -3.16
C GLY A 123 -7.23 1.37 -3.09
N ASP A 124 -6.54 2.25 -3.80
CA ASP A 124 -5.08 2.21 -3.91
C ASP A 124 -4.42 2.65 -2.60
N THR A 125 -3.22 2.12 -2.35
CA THR A 125 -2.42 2.43 -1.17
C THR A 125 -1.06 2.96 -1.59
N THR A 126 -0.68 4.13 -1.08
CA THR A 126 0.63 4.74 -1.28
C THR A 126 1.34 4.87 0.06
N LEU A 127 2.55 4.32 0.16
CA LEU A 127 3.38 4.30 1.36
C LEU A 127 4.70 5.00 1.04
N VAL A 128 5.04 6.07 1.76
CA VAL A 128 6.21 6.90 1.41
C VAL A 128 7.09 7.18 2.63
N GLY A 129 8.38 6.87 2.55
CA GLY A 129 9.34 7.25 3.59
C GLY A 129 9.03 6.63 4.94
N LEU A 130 8.72 5.33 4.98
CA LEU A 130 8.40 4.61 6.22
C LEU A 130 9.62 3.84 6.72
N SER A 131 9.99 4.03 7.98
CA SER A 131 11.19 3.40 8.57
C SER A 131 10.87 2.23 9.52
N GLY A 132 9.65 2.18 10.05
CA GLY A 132 9.16 1.05 10.85
C GLY A 132 8.77 -0.17 10.01
N PRO A 133 8.45 -1.33 10.63
CA PRO A 133 7.93 -2.49 9.91
C PRO A 133 6.59 -2.19 9.25
N VAL A 134 6.47 -2.53 7.97
CA VAL A 134 5.29 -2.26 7.12
C VAL A 134 4.65 -3.57 6.67
N ARG A 135 3.33 -3.66 6.84
CA ARG A 135 2.51 -4.72 6.25
C ARG A 135 1.33 -4.12 5.49
N ALA A 136 1.23 -4.39 4.20
CA ALA A 136 0.05 -4.01 3.41
C ALA A 136 -0.60 -5.25 2.79
N THR A 137 -1.92 -5.32 2.84
CA THR A 137 -2.71 -6.39 2.21
C THR A 137 -3.89 -5.78 1.49
N THR A 138 -4.07 -6.15 0.22
CA THR A 138 -5.13 -5.65 -0.66
C THR A 138 -5.77 -6.80 -1.43
N VAL A 139 -6.96 -6.58 -1.98
CA VAL A 139 -7.59 -7.51 -2.93
C VAL A 139 -7.34 -7.04 -4.35
N SER A 140 -7.84 -5.86 -4.72
CA SER A 140 -7.78 -5.33 -6.09
C SER A 140 -7.19 -3.93 -6.21
N GLY A 141 -7.01 -3.19 -5.12
CA GLY A 141 -6.33 -1.89 -5.15
C GLY A 141 -4.82 -2.08 -5.28
N ASN A 142 -4.13 -1.18 -5.97
CA ASN A 142 -2.68 -1.22 -6.14
C ASN A 142 -1.96 -0.79 -4.85
N VAL A 143 -0.74 -1.29 -4.63
CA VAL A 143 0.11 -0.82 -3.54
C VAL A 143 1.41 -0.28 -4.11
N GLU A 144 1.68 0.99 -3.85
CA GLU A 144 2.90 1.67 -4.18
C GLU A 144 3.67 1.99 -2.90
N ALA A 145 4.93 1.55 -2.82
CA ALA A 145 5.81 1.79 -1.69
C ALA A 145 7.09 2.46 -2.17
N GLN A 146 7.40 3.64 -1.65
CA GLN A 146 8.57 4.43 -2.04
C GLN A 146 9.44 4.81 -0.84
N ALA A 147 10.75 4.61 -0.96
CA ALA A 147 11.73 4.98 0.08
C ALA A 147 11.45 4.34 1.45
N LEU A 148 11.11 3.05 1.46
CA LEU A 148 10.91 2.27 2.69
C LEU A 148 12.24 1.68 3.17
N THR A 149 12.49 1.77 4.47
CA THR A 149 13.75 1.28 5.09
C THR A 149 13.52 0.21 6.16
N GLY A 150 12.30 0.04 6.67
CA GLY A 150 11.93 -1.05 7.58
C GLY A 150 11.61 -2.37 6.86
N ASP A 151 11.35 -3.44 7.63
CA ASP A 151 10.87 -4.71 7.07
C ASP A 151 9.56 -4.51 6.30
N LEU A 152 9.47 -5.05 5.09
CA LEU A 152 8.33 -4.86 4.20
C LEU A 152 7.65 -6.18 3.86
N ARG A 153 6.33 -6.26 4.11
CA ARG A 153 5.49 -7.38 3.69
C ARG A 153 4.25 -6.91 2.93
N LEU A 154 4.20 -7.20 1.64
CA LEU A 154 3.10 -6.87 0.73
C LEU A 154 2.34 -8.14 0.32
N SER A 155 1.02 -8.05 0.22
CA SER A 155 0.18 -9.14 -0.29
C SER A 155 -0.99 -8.60 -1.09
N SER A 156 -1.19 -9.12 -2.29
CA SER A 156 -2.30 -8.74 -3.19
C SER A 156 -2.96 -9.98 -3.79
N VAL A 157 -4.23 -9.86 -4.20
CA VAL A 157 -4.86 -10.86 -5.07
C VAL A 157 -4.67 -10.44 -6.53
N SER A 158 -5.17 -9.27 -6.91
CA SER A 158 -5.16 -8.81 -8.30
C SER A 158 -4.62 -7.39 -8.51
N GLY A 159 -4.42 -6.60 -7.46
CA GLY A 159 -3.77 -5.30 -7.56
C GLY A 159 -2.26 -5.43 -7.75
N ASP A 160 -1.66 -4.48 -8.45
CA ASP A 160 -0.22 -4.44 -8.68
C ASP A 160 0.53 -4.01 -7.41
N LEU A 161 1.75 -4.54 -7.24
CA LEU A 161 2.64 -4.23 -6.13
C LEU A 161 3.91 -3.57 -6.70
N THR A 162 4.09 -2.29 -6.40
CA THR A 162 5.25 -1.52 -6.87
C THR A 162 6.07 -1.06 -5.67
N VAL A 163 7.37 -1.36 -5.67
CA VAL A 163 8.32 -0.88 -4.68
C VAL A 163 9.45 -0.13 -5.38
N ILE A 164 9.67 1.12 -5.00
CA ILE A 164 10.67 2.02 -5.57
C ILE A 164 11.59 2.50 -4.45
N GLU A 165 12.91 2.51 -4.70
CA GLU A 165 13.91 2.95 -3.71
C GLU A 165 13.79 2.19 -2.38
N GLY A 166 13.53 0.88 -2.46
CA GLY A 166 13.46 0.02 -1.28
C GLY A 166 14.85 -0.24 -0.69
N SER A 167 15.04 0.11 0.59
CA SER A 167 16.24 -0.13 1.41
C SER A 167 15.90 -0.99 2.63
N CYS A 168 14.99 -1.96 2.45
CA CYS A 168 14.50 -2.85 3.51
C CYS A 168 15.51 -3.99 3.78
N PRO A 169 15.73 -4.41 5.05
CA PRO A 169 16.51 -5.62 5.35
C PRO A 169 15.80 -6.90 4.87
N THR A 170 14.48 -6.96 5.05
CA THR A 170 13.62 -8.04 4.56
C THR A 170 12.50 -7.46 3.72
N LEU A 171 12.32 -7.97 2.50
CA LEU A 171 11.21 -7.61 1.61
C LEU A 171 10.51 -8.87 1.13
N LYS A 172 9.22 -8.98 1.45
CA LYS A 172 8.36 -10.04 0.93
C LYS A 172 7.16 -9.46 0.20
N ALA A 173 6.95 -9.85 -1.06
CA ALA A 173 5.78 -9.46 -1.83
C ALA A 173 5.13 -10.70 -2.46
N ASP A 174 3.86 -10.92 -2.13
CA ASP A 174 3.07 -12.05 -2.63
C ASP A 174 1.88 -11.51 -3.47
N SER A 175 1.67 -12.03 -4.66
CA SER A 175 0.53 -11.72 -5.54
C SER A 175 -0.10 -12.99 -6.10
N VAL A 176 -1.37 -12.94 -6.52
CA VAL A 176 -1.97 -14.02 -7.32
C VAL A 176 -1.86 -13.66 -8.79
N SER A 177 -2.48 -12.56 -9.22
CA SER A 177 -2.53 -12.14 -10.63
C SER A 177 -1.98 -10.76 -10.92
N GLY A 178 -1.79 -9.90 -9.90
CA GLY A 178 -1.17 -8.58 -10.08
C GLY A 178 0.32 -8.68 -10.33
N SER A 179 0.86 -7.70 -11.05
CA SER A 179 2.29 -7.58 -11.34
C SER A 179 3.07 -7.10 -10.12
N ILE A 180 4.31 -7.54 -10.00
CA ILE A 180 5.23 -7.10 -8.95
C ILE A 180 6.40 -6.38 -9.61
N ILE A 181 6.54 -5.08 -9.35
CA ILE A 181 7.67 -4.27 -9.80
C ILE A 181 8.51 -3.94 -8.57
N LEU A 182 9.78 -4.34 -8.59
CA LEU A 182 10.73 -4.07 -7.53
C LEU A 182 11.92 -3.30 -8.08
N ASP A 183 12.20 -2.16 -7.48
CA ASP A 183 13.34 -1.33 -7.78
C ASP A 183 14.08 -0.96 -6.50
N LEU A 184 15.22 -1.60 -6.27
CA LEU A 184 15.98 -1.49 -5.03
C LEU A 184 16.94 -0.30 -5.07
N ASP A 185 17.15 0.31 -3.91
CA ASP A 185 18.13 1.37 -3.71
C ASP A 185 19.57 0.80 -3.72
N PRO A 186 20.50 1.35 -4.53
CA PRO A 186 21.92 0.96 -4.55
C PRO A 186 22.66 1.17 -3.25
N VAL A 187 22.18 2.05 -2.36
CA VAL A 187 22.85 2.38 -1.09
C VAL A 187 22.45 1.41 0.04
N GLY A 188 21.42 0.58 -0.20
CA GLY A 188 20.96 -0.42 0.75
C GLY A 188 22.01 -1.50 1.06
N GLY A 189 22.04 -1.96 2.31
CA GLY A 189 22.84 -3.11 2.73
C GLY A 189 22.30 -4.45 2.18
N PRO A 190 22.87 -5.59 2.59
CA PRO A 190 22.37 -6.90 2.20
C PRO A 190 20.89 -7.08 2.55
N THR A 191 20.06 -7.36 1.53
CA THR A 191 18.61 -7.56 1.68
C THR A 191 18.21 -8.99 1.39
N GLU A 192 17.28 -9.53 2.17
CA GLU A 192 16.54 -10.76 1.85
C GLU A 192 15.23 -10.40 1.13
N VAL A 193 15.18 -10.67 -0.18
CA VAL A 193 14.02 -10.43 -1.05
C VAL A 193 13.35 -11.74 -1.41
N GLY A 194 12.03 -11.83 -1.15
CA GLY A 194 11.18 -12.94 -1.56
C GLY A 194 9.94 -12.46 -2.31
N LEU A 195 9.85 -12.77 -3.60
CA LEU A 195 8.74 -12.42 -4.47
C LEU A 195 8.02 -13.68 -4.94
N THR A 196 6.71 -13.74 -4.73
CA THR A 196 5.88 -14.87 -5.16
C THR A 196 4.69 -14.36 -5.96
N SER A 197 4.45 -14.94 -7.12
CA SER A 197 3.25 -14.71 -7.92
C SER A 197 2.67 -16.04 -8.41
N VAL A 198 1.41 -16.07 -8.85
CA VAL A 198 0.85 -17.22 -9.57
C VAL A 198 0.89 -16.95 -11.06
N SER A 199 0.22 -15.88 -11.51
CA SER A 199 0.11 -15.52 -12.92
C SER A 199 0.63 -14.12 -13.27
N GLY A 200 0.88 -13.27 -12.28
CA GLY A 200 1.41 -11.93 -12.51
C GLY A 200 2.88 -11.94 -12.91
N GLU A 201 3.29 -10.87 -13.60
CA GLU A 201 4.68 -10.64 -13.99
C GLU A 201 5.51 -10.14 -12.81
N ILE A 202 6.80 -10.46 -12.80
CA ILE A 202 7.73 -9.96 -11.80
C ILE A 202 8.86 -9.23 -12.52
N ALA A 203 8.94 -7.92 -12.39
CA ALA A 203 10.03 -7.10 -12.90
C ALA A 203 10.90 -6.62 -11.75
N ILE A 204 12.21 -6.88 -11.84
CA ILE A 204 13.17 -6.55 -10.78
C ILE A 204 14.29 -5.75 -11.40
N ARG A 205 14.48 -4.54 -10.90
CA ARG A 205 15.63 -3.69 -11.23
C ARG A 205 16.61 -3.71 -10.07
N LEU A 206 17.78 -4.27 -10.33
CA LEU A 206 18.88 -4.34 -9.36
C LEU A 206 19.89 -3.22 -9.60
N PRO A 207 20.49 -2.66 -8.54
CA PRO A 207 21.59 -1.72 -8.66
C PRO A 207 22.80 -2.36 -9.34
N HIS A 208 23.65 -1.57 -9.98
CA HIS A 208 24.90 -2.04 -10.57
C HIS A 208 26.09 -1.29 -9.94
N PRO A 209 27.04 -1.96 -9.27
CA PRO A 209 27.14 -3.41 -9.06
C PRO A 209 26.10 -3.94 -8.03
N ALA A 210 25.56 -5.14 -8.28
CA ALA A 210 24.70 -5.85 -7.32
C ALA A 210 25.52 -6.88 -6.52
N ASP A 211 25.15 -7.08 -5.25
CA ASP A 211 25.77 -8.07 -4.36
C ASP A 211 24.71 -9.01 -3.75
N ALA A 212 24.29 -10.03 -4.52
CA ALA A 212 23.23 -10.93 -4.10
C ALA A 212 23.32 -12.32 -4.76
N GLU A 213 22.89 -13.34 -4.02
CA GLU A 213 22.54 -14.64 -4.56
C GLU A 213 21.13 -14.59 -5.18
N ILE A 214 21.03 -14.89 -6.47
CA ILE A 214 19.81 -14.79 -7.26
C ILE A 214 19.25 -16.19 -7.53
N GLU A 215 17.97 -16.38 -7.21
CA GLU A 215 17.17 -17.52 -7.64
C GLU A 215 15.85 -17.00 -8.24
N ALA A 216 15.66 -17.13 -9.55
CA ALA A 216 14.39 -16.84 -10.19
C ALA A 216 13.86 -18.06 -10.95
N ASN A 217 12.59 -18.39 -10.72
CA ASN A 217 11.93 -19.57 -11.26
C ASN A 217 10.53 -19.24 -11.79
N THR A 218 10.18 -19.80 -12.95
CA THR A 218 8.81 -19.85 -13.46
C THR A 218 8.48 -21.28 -13.89
N ALA A 219 7.22 -21.69 -13.88
CA ALA A 219 6.85 -23.04 -14.33
C ALA A 219 6.61 -23.08 -15.85
N SER A 220 5.94 -22.07 -16.40
CA SER A 220 5.61 -21.99 -17.83
C SER A 220 5.84 -20.62 -18.48
N GLY A 221 6.13 -19.57 -17.70
CA GLY A 221 6.44 -18.25 -18.24
C GLY A 221 7.88 -18.13 -18.75
N THR A 222 8.29 -16.93 -19.16
CA THR A 222 9.66 -16.67 -19.66
C THR A 222 10.49 -15.91 -18.63
N ILE A 223 11.78 -16.21 -18.55
CA ILE A 223 12.74 -15.40 -17.78
C ILE A 223 13.63 -14.60 -18.73
N SER A 224 13.55 -13.28 -18.65
CA SER A 224 14.48 -12.36 -19.30
C SER A 224 15.51 -11.87 -18.30
N ASN A 225 16.79 -11.92 -18.67
CA ASN A 225 17.89 -11.57 -17.79
C ASN A 225 18.91 -10.69 -18.50
N ALA A 226 19.17 -9.51 -17.93
CA ALA A 226 20.17 -8.58 -18.43
C ALA A 226 21.58 -8.81 -17.85
N PHE A 227 21.81 -9.83 -17.00
CA PHE A 227 23.10 -10.09 -16.34
C PHE A 227 23.86 -11.29 -16.92
N GLU A 228 25.01 -11.06 -17.55
CA GLU A 228 25.84 -12.12 -18.16
C GLU A 228 26.40 -13.14 -17.15
N ASP A 229 26.62 -12.73 -15.90
CA ASP A 229 27.19 -13.60 -14.85
C ASP A 229 26.20 -14.63 -14.29
N LEU A 230 24.91 -14.47 -14.57
CA LEU A 230 23.89 -15.40 -14.11
C LEU A 230 23.76 -16.59 -15.06
N ARG A 231 23.84 -17.80 -14.50
CA ARG A 231 23.76 -19.04 -15.28
C ARG A 231 22.31 -19.48 -15.39
N VAL A 232 21.85 -19.69 -16.61
CA VAL A 232 20.61 -20.42 -16.87
C VAL A 232 20.90 -21.91 -16.70
N SER A 233 20.18 -22.59 -15.80
CA SER A 233 20.44 -23.99 -15.47
C SER A 233 19.14 -24.80 -15.40
N GLY A 234 19.10 -25.94 -16.09
CA GLY A 234 18.01 -26.93 -16.00
C GLY A 234 17.85 -27.75 -17.28
N PRO A 235 17.37 -29.00 -17.21
CA PRO A 235 17.07 -29.82 -18.40
C PRO A 235 15.95 -29.22 -19.27
N TRP A 236 15.19 -28.25 -18.74
CA TRP A 236 14.19 -27.43 -19.41
C TRP A 236 14.67 -25.96 -19.41
N GLY A 237 15.51 -25.60 -20.39
CA GLY A 237 16.11 -24.27 -20.48
C GLY A 237 15.09 -23.11 -20.43
N ALA A 238 15.55 -21.95 -19.97
CA ALA A 238 14.85 -20.65 -19.88
C ALA A 238 13.81 -20.43 -18.76
N HIS A 239 13.45 -21.43 -17.95
CA HIS A 239 12.46 -21.28 -16.86
C HIS A 239 13.05 -21.19 -15.44
N LYS A 240 14.36 -21.38 -15.30
CA LYS A 240 15.09 -21.21 -14.03
C LYS A 240 16.42 -20.51 -14.26
N ILE A 241 16.70 -19.50 -13.45
CA ILE A 241 17.98 -18.82 -13.39
C ILE A 241 18.52 -18.84 -11.96
N THR A 242 19.79 -19.18 -11.84
CA THR A 242 20.50 -19.14 -10.56
C THR A 242 21.88 -18.52 -10.77
N GLY A 243 22.37 -17.82 -9.77
CA GLY A 243 23.71 -17.28 -9.84
C GLY A 243 24.03 -16.37 -8.67
N ARG A 244 25.26 -15.89 -8.66
CA ARG A 244 25.77 -14.99 -7.65
C ARG A 244 26.28 -13.73 -8.34
N LEU A 245 25.78 -12.59 -7.91
CA LEU A 245 26.31 -11.28 -8.25
C LEU A 245 27.17 -10.81 -7.08
N GLY A 246 28.36 -10.28 -7.36
CA GLY A 246 29.28 -9.82 -6.30
C GLY A 246 29.71 -10.94 -5.35
N GLN A 247 29.68 -10.67 -4.04
CA GLN A 247 30.03 -11.63 -3.00
C GLN A 247 28.86 -12.56 -2.61
N GLY A 248 27.64 -12.20 -3.00
CA GLY A 248 26.41 -12.88 -2.62
C GLY A 248 25.93 -12.57 -1.20
N ASN A 249 26.15 -11.34 -0.71
CA ASN A 249 25.75 -10.99 0.66
C ASN A 249 24.23 -10.87 0.83
N GLY A 250 23.52 -10.37 -0.17
CA GLY A 250 22.05 -10.38 -0.23
C GLY A 250 21.49 -11.67 -0.81
N ARG A 251 20.18 -11.87 -0.71
CA ARG A 251 19.47 -12.97 -1.36
C ARG A 251 18.22 -12.44 -2.06
N LEU A 252 18.04 -12.81 -3.32
CA LEU A 252 16.84 -12.52 -4.08
C LEU A 252 16.23 -13.79 -4.62
N LYS A 253 15.01 -14.09 -4.17
CA LYS A 253 14.20 -15.20 -4.66
C LYS A 253 12.94 -14.67 -5.33
N ALA A 254 12.74 -14.97 -6.60
CA ALA A 254 11.53 -14.66 -7.34
C ALA A 254 10.90 -15.93 -7.90
N THR A 255 9.61 -16.14 -7.68
CA THR A 255 8.91 -17.33 -8.16
C THR A 255 7.54 -16.97 -8.70
N THR A 256 7.22 -17.45 -9.89
CA THR A 256 5.88 -17.38 -10.48
C THR A 256 5.52 -18.72 -11.13
N ILE A 257 4.24 -18.97 -11.43
CA ILE A 257 3.84 -20.21 -12.11
C ILE A 257 3.76 -19.95 -13.60
N SER A 258 2.87 -19.06 -14.02
CA SER A 258 2.66 -18.76 -15.45
C SER A 258 3.15 -17.37 -15.86
N GLY A 259 3.50 -16.51 -14.92
CA GLY A 259 4.00 -15.16 -15.21
C GLY A 259 5.43 -15.15 -15.74
N SER A 260 5.81 -14.04 -16.34
CA SER A 260 7.20 -13.79 -16.76
C SER A 260 8.01 -13.14 -15.64
N ILE A 261 9.32 -13.40 -15.63
CA ILE A 261 10.26 -12.72 -14.73
C ILE A 261 11.27 -11.93 -15.57
N ALA A 262 11.44 -10.64 -15.28
CA ALA A 262 12.44 -9.79 -15.90
C ALA A 262 13.44 -9.30 -14.86
N LEU A 263 14.72 -9.65 -15.04
CA LEU A 263 15.85 -9.13 -14.24
C LEU A 263 16.56 -8.05 -15.06
N LEU A 264 16.42 -6.79 -14.65
CA LEU A 264 16.92 -5.61 -15.33
C LEU A 264 18.08 -4.98 -14.56
N ARG A 265 19.05 -4.43 -15.29
CA ARG A 265 20.12 -3.61 -14.73
C ARG A 265 19.60 -2.18 -14.54
N ARG A 266 19.86 -1.57 -13.38
CA ARG A 266 19.81 -0.11 -13.24
C ARG A 266 21.09 0.47 -13.87
N PRO A 267 21.00 1.38 -14.85
CA PRO A 267 22.17 2.13 -15.30
C PRO A 267 22.81 2.85 -14.09
N PRO A 268 24.14 2.95 -14.01
CA PRO A 268 24.78 3.78 -12.98
C PRO A 268 24.18 5.19 -13.06
N ALA A 269 23.89 5.80 -11.91
CA ALA A 269 23.50 7.20 -11.89
C ALA A 269 24.65 8.01 -12.51
N GLU A 270 24.39 8.72 -13.59
CA GLU A 270 25.30 9.74 -14.08
C GLU A 270 25.28 10.85 -13.03
N ASP A 271 26.24 10.83 -12.13
CA ASP A 271 26.65 12.03 -11.40
C ASP A 271 27.19 12.99 -12.46
N GLU A 272 26.34 13.76 -13.13
CA GLU A 272 26.76 14.99 -13.80
C GLU A 272 26.73 16.10 -12.74
N PRO A 273 27.86 16.41 -12.07
CA PRO A 273 28.01 17.74 -11.52
C PRO A 273 27.94 18.70 -12.71
N TRP A 274 26.97 19.60 -12.66
CA TRP A 274 27.01 20.82 -13.45
C TRP A 274 28.29 21.56 -13.05
N ASP A 275 29.38 21.33 -13.76
CA ASP A 275 30.57 22.16 -13.67
C ASP A 275 30.15 23.56 -14.13
N GLU A 276 29.97 24.47 -13.18
CA GLU A 276 30.01 25.91 -13.44
C GLU A 276 31.39 26.22 -14.02
N GLY A 277 31.50 26.14 -15.34
CA GLY A 277 32.67 26.56 -16.07
C GLY A 277 32.93 28.03 -15.78
N GLU A 278 33.90 28.30 -14.91
CA GLU A 278 34.54 29.59 -14.74
C GLU A 278 34.96 30.13 -16.11
N SER A 279 34.24 31.14 -16.57
CA SER A 279 34.64 32.00 -17.69
C SER A 279 35.97 32.68 -17.34
N THR A 280 37.08 32.09 -17.78
CA THR A 280 38.39 32.76 -17.81
C THR A 280 38.96 32.77 -19.23
N ALA A 281 38.46 33.69 -20.06
CA ALA A 281 39.13 34.09 -21.30
C ALA A 281 39.46 35.60 -21.26
N LYS A 282 40.59 35.85 -20.62
CA LYS A 282 41.54 36.96 -20.72
C LYS A 282 41.42 37.82 -22.01
N GLY A 283 41.11 39.12 -21.84
CA GLY A 283 41.21 40.13 -22.89
C GLY A 283 41.60 41.51 -22.36
N GLY A 284 42.87 41.90 -22.57
CA GLY A 284 43.30 43.28 -22.83
C GLY A 284 43.30 44.31 -21.69
N SER A 285 44.49 44.59 -21.14
CA SER A 285 44.80 45.80 -20.36
C SER A 285 45.15 46.98 -21.27
N ALA A 286 44.56 48.17 -21.05
CA ALA A 286 45.27 49.47 -21.13
C ALA A 286 44.42 50.67 -20.66
N SER A 287 44.98 51.44 -19.71
CA SER A 287 44.83 52.90 -19.41
C SER A 287 43.42 53.50 -19.21
N GLY A 288 43.14 54.43 -18.29
CA GLY A 288 43.94 55.37 -17.53
C GLY A 288 42.99 56.24 -16.67
N THR A 289 43.59 57.12 -15.88
CA THR A 289 43.06 57.84 -14.71
C THR A 289 42.08 59.01 -14.97
N ALA A 290 41.25 59.29 -13.94
CA ALA A 290 40.90 60.61 -13.35
C ALA A 290 39.48 61.22 -13.54
N GLY A 291 38.93 61.76 -12.42
CA GLY A 291 37.85 62.78 -12.30
C GLY A 291 36.57 62.25 -11.60
N ALA A 292 36.30 62.45 -10.30
CA ALA A 292 35.92 63.66 -9.54
C ALA A 292 34.46 64.15 -9.74
N GLY A 293 33.69 64.25 -8.62
CA GLY A 293 32.42 65.00 -8.45
C GLY A 293 31.20 64.10 -8.11
N ALA A 294 30.67 64.00 -6.88
CA ALA A 294 29.98 64.97 -5.99
C ALA A 294 28.45 65.14 -6.24
N GLY A 295 27.66 64.99 -5.15
CA GLY A 295 26.23 65.38 -5.00
C GLY A 295 25.26 64.18 -4.94
N ALA A 296 24.62 63.73 -3.84
CA ALA A 296 23.95 64.33 -2.67
C ALA A 296 22.50 64.83 -2.91
N GLY A 297 21.57 64.32 -2.07
CA GLY A 297 20.21 64.82 -1.79
C GLY A 297 19.12 64.14 -2.62
N GLY A 298 18.16 63.37 -2.09
CA GLY A 298 17.10 63.75 -1.12
C GLY A 298 15.80 63.99 -1.91
N ASP A 299 14.56 63.73 -1.51
CA ASP A 299 13.89 63.13 -0.36
C ASP A 299 12.38 63.47 -0.53
N GLY A 300 11.50 62.60 0.00
CA GLY A 300 10.12 62.93 0.37
C GLY A 300 9.03 62.92 -0.72
N SER A 301 7.74 62.69 -0.47
CA SER A 301 6.97 62.04 0.62
C SER A 301 5.47 62.31 0.33
N VAL A 302 4.58 61.35 0.67
CA VAL A 302 3.13 61.49 0.98
C VAL A 302 2.19 61.94 -0.18
N GLY A 303 0.96 61.46 -0.39
CA GLY A 303 0.12 60.43 0.21
C GLY A 303 -1.33 60.51 -0.33
N VAL A 304 -2.12 59.48 0.02
CA VAL A 304 -3.58 59.39 0.25
C VAL A 304 -4.64 59.58 -0.88
N ASP A 305 -5.51 58.56 -0.92
CA ASP A 305 -6.99 58.56 -1.05
C ASP A 305 -7.75 58.38 -2.39
N ALA A 306 -8.66 57.39 -2.31
CA ALA A 306 -10.08 57.39 -2.73
C ALA A 306 -10.54 56.69 -4.04
N ARG A 307 -11.34 55.63 -3.81
CA ARG A 307 -12.68 55.34 -4.35
C ARG A 307 -12.86 55.05 -5.87
N GLY A 308 -13.05 53.75 -6.17
CA GLY A 308 -14.32 53.18 -6.66
C GLY A 308 -14.74 53.38 -8.12
N HIS A 309 -14.88 52.30 -8.87
CA HIS A 309 -16.07 51.95 -9.69
C HIS A 309 -15.83 50.63 -10.45
N GLY A 310 -16.79 49.70 -10.39
CA GLY A 310 -16.98 48.68 -11.43
C GLY A 310 -17.55 49.31 -12.70
N PRO A 311 -17.61 48.55 -13.82
CA PRO A 311 -18.85 47.82 -14.05
C PRO A 311 -18.66 46.42 -14.67
N ALA A 312 -19.80 45.73 -14.71
CA ALA A 312 -20.04 44.38 -15.18
C ALA A 312 -20.05 44.23 -16.72
N GLY A 313 -19.94 42.96 -17.15
CA GLY A 313 -20.66 42.41 -18.29
C GLY A 313 -19.80 41.95 -19.46
N ALA A 314 -19.74 40.63 -19.72
CA ALA A 314 -20.32 40.03 -20.92
C ALA A 314 -20.05 38.52 -20.99
N ASP A 315 -21.12 37.85 -21.41
CA ASP A 315 -21.36 36.47 -21.76
C ASP A 315 -20.53 36.01 -22.98
N ALA A 316 -20.06 34.76 -23.00
CA ALA A 316 -19.64 34.06 -24.21
C ALA A 316 -19.54 32.54 -23.96
N GLY A 317 -20.41 31.80 -24.66
CA GLY A 317 -20.51 30.34 -24.59
C GLY A 317 -19.31 29.60 -25.16
N ALA A 318 -19.17 28.34 -24.74
CA ALA A 318 -18.23 27.37 -25.30
C ALA A 318 -19.02 26.24 -25.96
N GLU A 319 -19.20 26.33 -27.28
CA GLU A 319 -19.40 25.17 -28.16
C GLU A 319 -18.05 24.73 -28.71
N GLY A 320 -17.91 23.41 -28.91
CA GLY A 320 -16.63 22.72 -28.94
C GLY A 320 -15.83 22.75 -30.23
N LEU A 321 -14.67 22.10 -30.16
CA LEU A 321 -13.89 21.70 -31.33
C LEU A 321 -13.20 20.35 -31.05
N THR A 322 -13.67 19.33 -31.76
CA THR A 322 -12.93 18.12 -32.10
C THR A 322 -12.06 18.39 -33.33
N GLY A 323 -10.79 18.01 -33.28
CA GLY A 323 -9.91 17.82 -34.45
C GLY A 323 -8.83 16.81 -34.04
N ALA A 324 -8.69 15.63 -34.66
CA ALA A 324 -8.14 15.35 -36.01
C ALA A 324 -6.74 15.97 -36.18
N GLY A 325 -5.67 15.27 -36.57
CA GLY A 325 -5.44 13.91 -37.05
C GLY A 325 -4.08 13.89 -37.79
N ALA A 326 -3.42 12.73 -37.83
CA ALA A 326 -2.39 12.30 -38.80
C ALA A 326 -1.89 10.92 -38.31
N GLY A 327 -2.01 9.76 -38.98
CA GLY A 327 -2.09 9.45 -40.40
C GLY A 327 -0.71 9.01 -40.89
N ILE A 328 -0.55 7.75 -41.33
CA ILE A 328 0.24 7.22 -42.49
C ILE A 328 0.07 5.66 -42.53
N PRO A 329 0.02 5.02 -43.73
CA PRO A 329 -0.77 3.82 -44.01
C PRO A 329 0.06 2.55 -44.30
N VAL A 330 -0.62 1.40 -44.45
CA VAL A 330 -0.13 0.27 -45.27
C VAL A 330 -1.26 -0.38 -46.07
N ASP A 331 -0.95 -0.57 -47.35
CA ASP A 331 -1.80 -1.04 -48.45
C ASP A 331 -2.33 -2.47 -48.29
N GLY A 332 -3.48 -2.71 -48.92
CA GLY A 332 -4.14 -4.00 -49.03
C GLY A 332 -3.65 -4.85 -50.20
N GLY A 333 -4.20 -6.07 -50.26
CA GLY A 333 -4.03 -6.98 -51.38
C GLY A 333 -4.68 -8.33 -51.11
N ALA A 334 -5.98 -8.43 -51.39
CA ALA A 334 -6.75 -9.68 -51.36
C ALA A 334 -6.62 -10.43 -52.70
N THR A 335 -6.55 -11.76 -52.66
CA THR A 335 -7.16 -12.63 -53.68
C THR A 335 -7.59 -13.97 -53.05
N ALA A 336 -8.85 -14.32 -53.30
CA ALA A 336 -9.48 -15.60 -52.95
C ALA A 336 -9.17 -16.71 -53.96
N GLY A 337 -9.30 -17.97 -53.55
CA GLY A 337 -9.31 -19.17 -54.40
C GLY A 337 -9.82 -20.40 -53.63
N GLU A 338 -10.75 -21.13 -54.24
CA GLU A 338 -11.74 -22.08 -53.70
C GLU A 338 -11.28 -23.52 -53.32
N ALA A 339 -12.17 -24.18 -52.56
CA ALA A 339 -12.61 -25.60 -52.57
C ALA A 339 -11.74 -26.73 -51.95
N GLY A 340 -12.33 -27.43 -50.95
CA GLY A 340 -11.81 -28.62 -50.24
C GLY A 340 -12.13 -29.97 -50.93
N PRO A 341 -12.50 -31.07 -50.22
CA PRO A 341 -12.32 -31.46 -48.81
C PRO A 341 -11.55 -32.81 -48.68
N ASP A 342 -11.18 -33.25 -47.46
CA ASP A 342 -11.11 -34.69 -47.13
C ASP A 342 -10.88 -34.95 -45.62
N THR A 343 -11.65 -35.89 -45.08
CA THR A 343 -11.53 -36.58 -43.77
C THR A 343 -12.20 -37.94 -43.93
N PRO A 344 -12.00 -38.98 -43.08
CA PRO A 344 -10.93 -39.33 -42.13
C PRO A 344 -10.36 -40.77 -42.46
N PRO A 345 -9.72 -41.51 -41.54
CA PRO A 345 -10.52 -42.35 -40.64
C PRO A 345 -9.98 -42.53 -39.19
N THR A 346 -10.82 -43.25 -38.46
CA THR A 346 -11.03 -43.52 -37.04
C THR A 346 -10.03 -44.49 -36.36
N GLU A 347 -10.13 -44.54 -35.02
CA GLU A 347 -9.38 -45.23 -33.96
C GLU A 347 -9.05 -46.74 -34.15
N PRO A 348 -8.27 -47.34 -33.22
CA PRO A 348 -8.92 -47.94 -32.04
C PRO A 348 -8.26 -47.64 -30.69
N SER A 349 -9.14 -47.58 -29.70
CA SER A 349 -8.93 -47.74 -28.26
C SER A 349 -8.16 -49.01 -27.90
N ASP A 350 -7.34 -48.96 -26.83
CA ASP A 350 -7.28 -50.02 -25.83
C ASP A 350 -6.79 -49.47 -24.49
N ALA A 351 -7.66 -49.59 -23.49
CA ALA A 351 -7.35 -49.43 -22.09
C ALA A 351 -6.88 -50.79 -21.54
N VAL A 352 -5.71 -50.81 -20.89
CA VAL A 352 -5.33 -51.86 -19.94
C VAL A 352 -4.82 -51.20 -18.68
N THR A 353 -5.58 -51.42 -17.61
CA THR A 353 -5.24 -51.26 -16.20
C THR A 353 -4.16 -52.26 -15.81
N ASP A 354 -3.16 -51.82 -15.04
CA ASP A 354 -2.67 -52.47 -13.82
C ASP A 354 -1.30 -51.88 -13.44
N ASN A 355 -1.23 -51.18 -12.30
CA ASN A 355 -0.28 -51.60 -11.26
C ASN A 355 -0.60 -50.93 -9.92
N ALA A 356 -1.22 -51.72 -9.04
CA ALA A 356 -1.10 -51.55 -7.61
C ALA A 356 0.17 -52.28 -7.15
N THR A 357 1.03 -51.60 -6.40
CA THR A 357 1.87 -52.25 -5.39
C THR A 357 1.89 -51.33 -4.17
N ALA A 358 1.30 -51.84 -3.10
CA ALA A 358 1.25 -51.26 -1.78
C ALA A 358 2.56 -51.54 -1.02
N ASP A 359 2.94 -50.64 -0.12
CA ASP A 359 3.46 -51.05 1.19
C ASP A 359 3.24 -49.98 2.28
N ALA A 360 2.84 -50.49 3.46
CA ALA A 360 2.82 -49.96 4.83
C ALA A 360 2.16 -48.58 5.11
N THR A 361 1.25 -48.40 6.08
CA THR A 361 1.23 -48.94 7.45
C THR A 361 -0.17 -48.80 8.05
N ALA A 362 -0.59 -49.80 8.82
CA ALA A 362 -1.83 -49.87 9.58
C ALA A 362 -1.84 -48.96 10.81
N GLU A 363 -3.01 -48.43 11.18
CA GLU A 363 -3.65 -48.55 12.52
C GLU A 363 -5.12 -48.04 12.49
N PRO A 364 -6.00 -48.48 13.41
CA PRO A 364 -7.41 -48.78 13.08
C PRO A 364 -8.42 -47.65 13.37
N SER A 365 -9.59 -47.77 12.72
CA SER A 365 -10.79 -46.97 12.99
C SER A 365 -11.50 -47.40 14.27
N GLU A 366 -12.10 -46.45 14.98
CA GLU A 366 -13.42 -46.65 15.59
C GLU A 366 -14.21 -45.34 15.64
N ALA A 367 -15.50 -45.43 15.33
CA ALA A 367 -16.48 -44.35 15.21
C ALA A 367 -17.09 -43.97 16.59
N PRO A 368 -17.93 -42.92 16.68
CA PRO A 368 -18.11 -42.13 17.90
C PRO A 368 -19.29 -42.59 18.77
N VAL A 369 -19.15 -42.54 20.10
CA VAL A 369 -20.29 -42.66 21.03
C VAL A 369 -20.06 -41.84 22.30
N GLY A 370 -21.04 -40.98 22.62
CA GLY A 370 -21.61 -40.90 23.97
C GLY A 370 -20.96 -39.99 25.02
N HIS A 371 -21.68 -38.92 25.37
CA HIS A 371 -21.64 -38.33 26.71
C HIS A 371 -21.95 -39.37 27.80
N PRO A 372 -21.34 -39.22 28.98
CA PRO A 372 -22.16 -39.22 30.19
C PRO A 372 -21.78 -38.20 31.27
N VAL A 373 -22.82 -37.97 32.07
CA VAL A 373 -22.99 -37.21 33.31
C VAL A 373 -22.04 -37.67 34.43
N PRO A 374 -21.59 -36.78 35.34
CA PRO A 374 -21.07 -37.20 36.63
C PRO A 374 -22.17 -37.22 37.71
N ASP A 375 -22.27 -38.34 38.41
CA ASP A 375 -23.20 -38.58 39.52
C ASP A 375 -22.42 -38.84 40.82
N GLY A 376 -22.90 -38.24 41.91
CA GLY A 376 -22.89 -38.84 43.25
C GLY A 376 -21.69 -38.63 44.19
N THR A 377 -21.91 -37.85 45.26
CA THR A 377 -22.05 -38.29 46.69
C THR A 377 -21.65 -37.13 47.64
N THR A 378 -22.55 -36.43 48.33
CA THR A 378 -23.43 -36.74 49.50
C THR A 378 -22.73 -36.98 50.85
N GLY A 379 -22.96 -36.05 51.77
CA GLY A 379 -22.96 -36.19 53.23
C GLY A 379 -23.38 -34.83 53.83
N SER A 380 -24.67 -34.62 54.20
CA SER A 380 -25.28 -34.80 55.54
C SER A 380 -24.53 -34.01 56.64
N SER A 381 -25.12 -33.23 57.54
CA SER A 381 -26.50 -32.85 57.93
C SER A 381 -26.39 -31.94 59.18
N SER A 382 -27.52 -31.37 59.65
CA SER A 382 -27.77 -30.62 60.91
C SER A 382 -27.41 -29.12 60.88
N ASP A 383 -28.16 -28.18 61.44
CA ASP A 383 -29.41 -28.19 62.22
C ASP A 383 -30.03 -26.77 62.17
N GLY A 384 -31.33 -26.64 62.42
CA GLY A 384 -32.16 -25.43 62.21
C GLY A 384 -32.02 -24.29 63.26
N PRO A 385 -33.13 -23.64 63.66
CA PRO A 385 -33.61 -22.36 63.07
C PRO A 385 -33.85 -21.24 64.11
N ALA A 386 -34.21 -20.02 63.66
CA ALA A 386 -35.36 -19.22 64.16
C ALA A 386 -35.24 -17.69 63.92
N ASP A 387 -36.42 -17.10 63.63
CA ASP A 387 -36.91 -15.72 63.86
C ASP A 387 -36.10 -14.52 63.35
N GLY A 388 -36.65 -13.59 62.56
CA GLY A 388 -37.90 -12.85 62.76
C GLY A 388 -37.50 -11.37 62.98
N THR A 389 -37.84 -10.39 62.15
CA THR A 389 -38.96 -9.43 62.40
C THR A 389 -38.78 -8.24 61.43
N SER A 390 -39.77 -7.95 60.59
CA SER A 390 -40.09 -6.59 60.08
C SER A 390 -41.08 -5.93 61.07
N PRO A 391 -41.37 -4.61 61.13
CA PRO A 391 -41.34 -3.60 60.05
C PRO A 391 -41.00 -2.14 60.50
N SER A 392 -41.00 -1.16 59.58
CA SER A 392 -41.86 0.04 59.69
C SER A 392 -41.61 1.08 58.59
N THR A 393 -42.73 1.66 58.15
CA THR A 393 -42.94 2.76 57.22
C THR A 393 -42.87 4.10 57.97
N THR A 394 -42.51 5.22 57.30
CA THR A 394 -43.31 6.48 57.18
C THR A 394 -42.47 7.77 57.10
N ASP A 395 -42.77 8.53 56.04
CA ASP A 395 -42.71 9.98 55.77
C ASP A 395 -41.49 10.86 56.11
N LYS A 396 -41.10 11.67 55.11
CA LYS A 396 -41.30 13.13 55.18
C LYS A 396 -41.20 13.84 53.82
N LYS A 397 -42.22 14.66 53.57
CA LYS A 397 -42.40 15.66 52.52
C LYS A 397 -41.91 17.04 53.01
N VAL A 398 -42.01 18.06 52.14
CA VAL A 398 -41.93 19.53 52.36
C VAL A 398 -40.54 20.09 51.97
N LEU A 399 -40.38 21.07 51.06
CA LEU A 399 -41.29 22.07 50.44
C LEU A 399 -40.90 22.32 48.99
#